data_AF-A0A0M9YCL1-F1
#
_entry.id   AF-A0A0M9YCL1-F1
#
_cell.length_a   1.000
_cell.length_b   1.000
_cell.length_c   1.000
_cell.angle_alpha   90.00
_cell.angle_beta   90.00
_cell.angle_gamma   90.00
#
_symmetry.space_group_name_H-M   'P 1'
#
loop_
_entity.id
_entity.type
_entity.pdbx_description
1 polymer ?
#
loop_
_entity_poly.entity_id
_entity_poly.type
_entity_poly.pdbx_seq_one_letter_code
_entity_poly.pdbx_strand_id
1 'polypeptide(L)'
;MGSWQWNDQQRPTSTVGVRATAGAVTMKDDPQAPQRPYVFVRGLDSKLHVNWWDGKAWHWSAQGAPSGRSIIEKVGAVTVQDSPNAAQRPYAFVIGDDSKLYVNWWDGAKWNWSDQGTPSGRLVREGAGVVTVQDNPSAPQRPYVFVITDDFRLWVNWWDGSKWNWSDQGTPPSRTISRPLGVTTMRDNPNAFTRPYAFVITDDSRVWVNWWDGSKWNWSDQGAPSGQPVKKGAGVISVQDNPTAVERPYVFVQGYDSKLYVNWWDGAKWNWSAQGAPSGRLILDSVGTVTMKDDPNAFSRPYVFVIGDDSKLYVNWWDGKAWNWAAQGTPAGRVIERPGEAITVQDNPNAAQRPYAFVITDDSDLQVNWWSLP
;
A
#
# COMPACT_ATOMS: atom_id res chain seq x y z
N MET A 1 2.65 4.28 -29.58
CA MET A 1 1.85 5.09 -28.61
C MET A 1 1.69 4.25 -27.37
N GLY A 2 1.81 4.84 -26.18
CA GLY A 2 1.59 4.13 -24.92
C GLY A 2 0.13 3.67 -24.79
N SER A 3 -0.08 2.54 -24.12
CA SER A 3 -1.40 1.95 -23.94
C SER A 3 -1.46 1.05 -22.71
N TRP A 4 -2.66 0.88 -22.16
CA TRP A 4 -2.88 -0.08 -21.08
C TRP A 4 -2.82 -1.52 -21.60
N GLN A 5 -2.12 -2.35 -20.85
CA GLN A 5 -1.88 -3.75 -21.18
C GLN A 5 -2.32 -4.62 -20.01
N TRP A 6 -2.81 -5.81 -20.34
CA TRP A 6 -3.07 -6.88 -19.37
C TRP A 6 -2.05 -7.97 -19.55
N ASN A 7 -1.49 -8.47 -18.45
CA ASN A 7 -0.62 -9.64 -18.48
C ASN A 7 -1.01 -10.61 -17.37
N ASP A 8 -1.16 -11.87 -17.74
CA ASP A 8 -1.45 -12.97 -16.83
C ASP A 8 -0.17 -13.39 -16.12
N GLN A 9 -0.14 -13.22 -14.79
CA GLN A 9 0.97 -13.69 -13.95
C GLN A 9 0.76 -15.13 -13.51
N GLN A 10 -0.36 -15.73 -13.90
CA GLN A 10 -0.78 -17.07 -13.53
C GLN A 10 -0.91 -17.18 -12.01
N ARG A 11 -0.82 -18.41 -11.53
CA ARG A 11 -0.91 -18.80 -10.14
C ARG A 11 0.45 -19.33 -9.65
N PRO A 12 0.71 -19.31 -8.33
CA PRO A 12 1.97 -19.80 -7.76
C PRO A 12 2.41 -21.18 -8.24
N THR A 13 1.47 -22.12 -8.38
CA THR A 13 1.70 -23.46 -8.93
C THR A 13 0.45 -23.93 -9.66
N SER A 14 0.54 -25.01 -10.44
CA SER A 14 -0.62 -25.58 -11.15
C SER A 14 -1.82 -25.93 -10.28
N THR A 15 -1.62 -26.16 -8.97
CA THR A 15 -2.67 -26.55 -8.01
C THR A 15 -2.98 -25.49 -6.95
N VAL A 16 -2.13 -24.47 -6.78
CA VAL A 16 -2.31 -23.42 -5.77
C VAL A 16 -2.59 -22.10 -6.46
N GLY A 17 -3.86 -21.68 -6.43
CA GLY A 17 -4.30 -20.35 -6.84
C GLY A 17 -3.99 -19.26 -5.80
N VAL A 18 -4.07 -18.01 -6.22
CA VAL A 18 -3.95 -16.83 -5.35
C VAL A 18 -5.25 -16.62 -4.58
N ARG A 19 -5.16 -16.51 -3.25
CA ARG A 19 -6.29 -16.19 -2.38
C ARG A 19 -6.45 -14.68 -2.18
N ALA A 20 -5.36 -13.98 -1.89
CA ALA A 20 -5.32 -12.55 -1.64
C ALA A 20 -3.90 -12.02 -1.83
N THR A 21 -3.72 -10.73 -2.11
CA THR A 21 -2.40 -10.10 -2.01
C THR A 21 -2.03 -9.86 -0.55
N ALA A 22 -0.72 -9.84 -0.27
CA ALA A 22 -0.15 -9.52 1.03
C ALA A 22 0.59 -8.16 1.03
N GLY A 23 0.98 -7.67 -0.15
CA GLY A 23 1.65 -6.39 -0.36
C GLY A 23 2.46 -6.43 -1.64
N ALA A 24 2.80 -5.26 -2.19
CA ALA A 24 3.63 -5.16 -3.39
C ALA A 24 4.63 -4.02 -3.24
N VAL A 25 5.81 -4.21 -3.82
CA VAL A 25 6.91 -3.24 -3.77
C VAL A 25 7.67 -3.23 -5.08
N THR A 26 8.49 -2.20 -5.28
CA THR A 26 9.53 -2.21 -6.30
C THR A 26 10.91 -2.23 -5.68
N MET A 27 11.82 -2.85 -6.42
CA MET A 27 13.20 -3.10 -6.03
C MET A 27 14.12 -2.70 -7.17
N LYS A 28 15.33 -2.24 -6.87
CA LYS A 28 16.38 -1.98 -7.85
C LYS A 28 17.68 -2.59 -7.35
N ASP A 29 18.42 -3.21 -8.27
CA ASP A 29 19.69 -3.87 -7.99
C ASP A 29 20.76 -2.84 -7.60
N ASP A 30 20.72 -1.66 -8.23
CA ASP A 30 21.56 -0.51 -7.95
C ASP A 30 20.77 0.80 -8.22
N PRO A 31 21.29 1.99 -7.85
CA PRO A 31 20.57 3.26 -8.00
C PRO A 31 20.15 3.64 -9.43
N GLN A 32 20.83 3.10 -10.45
CA GLN A 32 20.57 3.36 -11.87
C GLN A 32 19.78 2.23 -12.55
N ALA A 33 19.63 1.08 -11.89
CA ALA A 33 18.91 -0.06 -12.44
C ALA A 33 17.40 0.23 -12.63
N PRO A 34 16.77 -0.43 -13.62
CA PRO A 34 15.32 -0.48 -13.71
C PRO A 34 14.70 -1.03 -12.43
N GLN A 35 13.57 -0.47 -12.02
CA GLN A 35 12.76 -1.01 -10.95
C GLN A 35 12.12 -2.34 -11.37
N ARG A 36 12.11 -3.29 -10.44
CA ARG A 36 11.54 -4.61 -10.58
C ARG A 36 10.39 -4.79 -9.59
N PRO A 37 9.18 -5.11 -10.05
CA PRO A 37 8.06 -5.39 -9.17
C PRO A 37 8.22 -6.71 -8.42
N TYR A 38 7.79 -6.71 -7.16
CA TYR A 38 7.60 -7.88 -6.30
C TYR A 38 6.20 -7.80 -5.70
N VAL A 39 5.41 -8.86 -5.88
CA VAL A 39 4.04 -8.97 -5.36
C VAL A 39 3.96 -10.19 -4.47
N PHE A 40 3.75 -9.94 -3.19
CA PHE A 40 3.53 -10.96 -2.19
C PHE A 40 2.06 -11.32 -2.18
N VAL A 41 1.76 -12.61 -2.13
CA VAL A 41 0.39 -13.12 -2.12
C VAL A 41 0.26 -14.25 -1.11
N ARG A 42 -0.93 -14.36 -0.53
CA ARG A 42 -1.37 -15.57 0.15
C ARG A 42 -2.01 -16.50 -0.87
N GLY A 43 -1.50 -17.72 -0.97
CA GLY A 43 -2.10 -18.78 -1.78
C GLY A 43 -3.34 -19.40 -1.11
N LEU A 44 -4.10 -20.20 -1.87
CA LEU A 44 -5.21 -21.00 -1.34
C LEU A 44 -4.76 -22.06 -0.32
N ASP A 45 -3.46 -22.33 -0.25
CA ASP A 45 -2.79 -23.15 0.76
C ASP A 45 -2.45 -22.38 2.06
N SER A 46 -2.91 -21.13 2.19
CA SER A 46 -2.63 -20.22 3.30
C SER A 46 -1.15 -19.92 3.52
N LYS A 47 -0.30 -20.11 2.50
CA LYS A 47 1.13 -19.78 2.54
C LYS A 47 1.44 -18.53 1.73
N LEU A 48 2.57 -17.92 2.03
CA LEU A 48 3.11 -16.78 1.30
C LEU A 48 3.84 -17.28 0.05
N HIS A 49 3.55 -16.63 -1.07
CA HIS A 49 4.26 -16.77 -2.34
C HIS A 49 4.63 -15.37 -2.82
N VAL A 50 5.70 -15.25 -3.60
CA VAL A 50 6.08 -13.99 -4.23
C VAL A 50 6.16 -14.17 -5.74
N ASN A 51 5.49 -13.29 -6.47
CA ASN A 51 5.63 -13.13 -7.91
C ASN A 51 6.54 -11.93 -8.19
N TRP A 52 7.58 -12.10 -8.98
CA TRP A 52 8.57 -11.05 -9.19
C TRP A 52 9.15 -11.07 -10.60
N TRP A 53 9.57 -9.91 -11.08
CA TRP A 53 10.17 -9.74 -12.40
C TRP A 53 11.69 -9.67 -12.29
N ASP A 54 12.41 -10.48 -13.07
CA ASP A 54 13.89 -10.50 -13.06
C ASP A 54 14.53 -9.56 -14.11
N GLY A 55 13.72 -8.82 -14.87
CA GLY A 55 14.17 -8.05 -16.04
C GLY A 55 13.86 -8.70 -17.38
N LYS A 56 13.49 -9.99 -17.40
CA LYS A 56 13.23 -10.79 -18.59
C LYS A 56 11.97 -11.65 -18.50
N ALA A 57 11.68 -12.20 -17.33
CA ALA A 57 10.56 -13.08 -17.07
C ALA A 57 9.99 -12.86 -15.66
N TRP A 58 8.72 -13.22 -15.52
CA TRP A 58 8.06 -13.31 -14.23
C TRP A 58 8.32 -14.67 -13.61
N HIS A 59 8.56 -14.67 -12.30
CA HIS A 59 8.88 -15.86 -11.53
C HIS A 59 7.99 -15.96 -10.30
N TRP A 60 7.64 -17.19 -9.94
CA TRP A 60 7.01 -17.51 -8.67
C TRP A 60 8.02 -18.16 -7.73
N SER A 61 8.00 -17.75 -6.47
CA SER A 61 8.79 -18.40 -5.42
C SER A 61 7.93 -18.59 -4.17
N ALA A 62 7.84 -19.84 -3.70
CA ALA A 62 7.14 -20.17 -2.47
C ALA A 62 7.97 -19.72 -1.26
N GLN A 63 7.39 -18.89 -0.41
CA GLN A 63 8.00 -18.45 0.85
C GLN A 63 7.55 -19.29 2.04
N GLY A 64 6.54 -20.14 1.84
CA GLY A 64 5.97 -20.98 2.89
C GLY A 64 5.21 -20.13 3.89
N ALA A 65 5.25 -20.52 5.16
CA ALA A 65 4.60 -19.78 6.23
C ALA A 65 5.45 -19.86 7.51
N PRO A 66 5.37 -18.87 8.39
CA PRO A 66 6.20 -18.82 9.58
C PRO A 66 5.87 -20.00 10.48
N SER A 67 6.88 -20.78 10.87
CA SER A 67 6.75 -21.92 11.80
C SER A 67 5.65 -22.93 11.44
N GLY A 68 5.32 -23.08 10.15
CA GLY A 68 4.26 -23.98 9.69
C GLY A 68 2.82 -23.51 9.99
N ARG A 69 2.64 -22.24 10.38
CA ARG A 69 1.32 -21.61 10.60
C ARG A 69 0.55 -21.40 9.30
N SER A 70 -0.73 -21.07 9.40
CA SER A 70 -1.49 -20.49 8.29
C SER A 70 -1.44 -18.97 8.35
N ILE A 71 -1.32 -18.32 7.18
CA ILE A 71 -1.46 -16.86 7.06
C ILE A 71 -2.95 -16.53 6.91
N ILE A 72 -3.46 -15.65 7.77
CA ILE A 72 -4.89 -15.29 7.77
C ILE A 72 -5.16 -13.89 7.22
N GLU A 73 -4.25 -12.94 7.40
CA GLU A 73 -4.45 -11.55 6.97
C GLU A 73 -3.16 -10.90 6.48
N LYS A 74 -3.32 -9.89 5.61
CA LYS A 74 -2.22 -9.05 5.14
C LYS A 74 -1.95 -7.90 6.08
N VAL A 75 -0.71 -7.40 6.07
CA VAL A 75 -0.38 -6.08 6.63
C VAL A 75 0.19 -5.18 5.55
N GLY A 76 1.12 -5.68 4.75
CA GLY A 76 1.69 -4.95 3.60
C GLY A 76 3.14 -5.35 3.35
N ALA A 77 3.78 -4.68 2.40
CA ALA A 77 5.19 -4.87 2.09
C ALA A 77 5.91 -3.54 1.91
N VAL A 78 7.21 -3.53 2.19
CA VAL A 78 8.11 -2.38 1.97
C VAL A 78 9.47 -2.80 1.44
N THR A 79 10.09 -1.91 0.69
CA THR A 79 11.50 -2.02 0.30
C THR A 79 12.35 -1.21 1.27
N VAL A 80 13.41 -1.83 1.79
CA VAL A 80 14.36 -1.23 2.72
C VAL A 80 15.73 -1.13 2.07
N GLN A 81 16.42 -0.02 2.31
CA GLN A 81 17.78 0.26 1.87
C GLN A 81 18.62 0.83 3.01
N ASP A 82 19.81 0.28 3.28
CA ASP A 82 20.67 0.68 4.40
C ASP A 82 21.46 1.98 4.13
N SER A 83 21.72 2.28 2.86
CA SER A 83 22.36 3.53 2.41
C SER A 83 22.01 3.77 0.94
N PRO A 84 22.23 4.98 0.38
CA PRO A 84 21.83 5.30 -1.00
C PRO A 84 22.30 4.33 -2.08
N ASN A 85 23.44 3.67 -1.85
CA ASN A 85 24.06 2.73 -2.79
C ASN A 85 23.98 1.26 -2.32
N ALA A 86 23.36 0.99 -1.18
CA ALA A 86 23.17 -0.39 -0.72
C ALA A 86 22.14 -1.11 -1.58
N ALA A 87 22.28 -2.43 -1.67
CA ALA A 87 21.24 -3.27 -2.27
C ALA A 87 19.92 -3.08 -1.50
N GLN A 88 18.84 -2.99 -2.25
CA GLN A 88 17.51 -2.96 -1.67
C GLN A 88 17.10 -4.36 -1.20
N ARG A 89 16.17 -4.43 -0.23
CA ARG A 89 15.63 -5.69 0.31
C ARG A 89 14.12 -5.55 0.53
N PRO A 90 13.27 -6.46 0.02
CA PRO A 90 11.85 -6.44 0.31
C PRO A 90 11.55 -7.11 1.66
N TYR A 91 10.55 -6.57 2.35
CA TYR A 91 9.98 -7.08 3.58
C TYR A 91 8.47 -7.20 3.39
N ALA A 92 7.89 -8.36 3.70
CA ALA A 92 6.46 -8.61 3.68
C ALA A 92 5.96 -8.96 5.08
N PHE A 93 4.89 -8.29 5.51
CA PHE A 93 4.31 -8.42 6.84
C PHE A 93 2.92 -9.04 6.74
N VAL A 94 2.68 -10.04 7.57
CA VAL A 94 1.44 -10.82 7.58
C VAL A 94 1.01 -11.17 9.00
N ILE A 95 -0.26 -11.53 9.15
CA ILE A 95 -0.81 -12.03 10.42
C ILE A 95 -1.06 -13.53 10.30
N GLY A 96 -0.56 -14.30 11.26
CA GLY A 96 -0.76 -15.75 11.35
C GLY A 96 -2.08 -16.14 12.02
N ASP A 97 -2.46 -17.42 11.92
CA ASP A 97 -3.65 -17.99 12.57
C ASP A 97 -3.69 -17.88 14.10
N ASP A 98 -2.59 -17.48 14.72
CA ASP A 98 -2.46 -17.16 16.13
C ASP A 98 -2.52 -15.66 16.43
N SER A 99 -2.92 -14.86 15.45
CA SER A 99 -3.06 -13.41 15.56
C SER A 99 -1.77 -12.70 15.98
N LYS A 100 -0.62 -13.24 15.58
CA LYS A 100 0.69 -12.60 15.71
C LYS A 100 1.13 -11.95 14.41
N LEU A 101 1.97 -10.92 14.54
CA LEU A 101 2.66 -10.31 13.41
C LEU A 101 3.90 -11.13 13.04
N TYR A 102 4.07 -11.40 11.74
CA TYR A 102 5.27 -12.03 11.20
C TYR A 102 5.84 -11.21 10.05
N VAL A 103 7.15 -11.32 9.85
CA VAL A 103 7.85 -10.73 8.72
C VAL A 103 8.59 -11.80 7.92
N ASN A 104 8.46 -11.73 6.60
CA ASN A 104 9.29 -12.45 5.64
C ASN A 104 10.16 -11.44 4.89
N TRP A 105 11.48 -11.64 4.85
CA TRP A 105 12.39 -10.70 4.18
C TRP A 105 13.55 -11.41 3.52
N TRP A 106 14.11 -10.75 2.50
CA TRP A 106 15.34 -11.18 1.83
C TRP A 106 16.55 -10.56 2.51
N ASP A 107 17.54 -11.36 2.89
CA ASP A 107 18.78 -10.87 3.53
C ASP A 107 19.93 -10.58 2.54
N GLY A 108 19.71 -10.81 1.25
CA GLY A 108 20.76 -10.76 0.21
C GLY A 108 21.14 -12.14 -0.33
N ALA A 109 20.86 -13.21 0.41
CA ALA A 109 21.20 -14.58 0.05
C ALA A 109 20.02 -15.56 0.18
N LYS A 110 19.13 -15.35 1.15
CA LYS A 110 17.96 -16.19 1.39
C LYS A 110 16.79 -15.40 1.97
N TRP A 111 15.61 -16.01 1.85
CA TRP A 111 14.42 -15.55 2.54
C TRP A 111 14.41 -16.05 3.98
N ASN A 112 14.02 -15.18 4.90
CA ASN A 112 13.93 -15.47 6.33
C ASN A 112 12.53 -15.15 6.85
N TRP A 113 12.15 -15.84 7.93
CA TRP A 113 10.94 -15.55 8.69
C TRP A 113 11.31 -15.16 10.11
N SER A 114 10.55 -14.23 10.70
CA SER A 114 10.69 -13.84 12.11
C SER A 114 9.32 -13.55 12.70
N ASP A 115 9.07 -14.14 13.86
CA ASP A 115 7.92 -13.84 14.73
C ASP A 115 8.17 -12.47 15.40
N GLN A 116 7.27 -11.51 15.17
CA GLN A 116 7.28 -10.21 15.84
C GLN A 116 6.37 -10.21 17.08
N GLY A 117 5.68 -11.32 17.31
CA GLY A 117 4.81 -11.56 18.44
C GLY A 117 3.57 -10.70 18.39
N THR A 118 3.16 -10.28 19.58
CA THR A 118 2.07 -9.35 19.79
C THR A 118 2.49 -8.20 20.69
N PRO A 119 1.90 -7.01 20.53
CA PRO A 119 2.10 -5.92 21.48
C PRO A 119 1.39 -6.22 22.80
N SER A 120 2.14 -6.23 23.90
CA SER A 120 1.60 -6.32 25.28
C SER A 120 0.61 -7.49 25.51
N GLY A 121 0.80 -8.62 24.80
CA GLY A 121 -0.07 -9.80 24.92
C GLY A 121 -1.45 -9.67 24.25
N ARG A 122 -1.71 -8.61 23.47
CA ARG A 122 -2.97 -8.40 22.72
C ARG A 122 -2.97 -9.13 21.39
N LEU A 123 -4.10 -9.67 20.93
CA LEU A 123 -4.13 -10.30 19.61
C LEU A 123 -4.12 -9.22 18.52
N VAL A 124 -3.30 -9.41 17.46
CA VAL A 124 -3.33 -8.57 16.27
C VAL A 124 -4.57 -8.94 15.45
N ARG A 125 -5.49 -7.99 15.30
CA ARG A 125 -6.75 -8.18 14.58
C ARG A 125 -6.57 -7.91 13.09
N GLU A 126 -6.03 -6.75 12.74
CA GLU A 126 -5.96 -6.25 11.37
C GLU A 126 -4.68 -5.45 11.12
N GLY A 127 -4.15 -5.51 9.89
CA GLY A 127 -3.05 -4.65 9.45
C GLY A 127 -3.55 -3.29 8.97
N ALA A 128 -2.96 -2.20 9.45
CA ALA A 128 -3.20 -0.86 8.92
C ALA A 128 -2.27 -0.52 7.75
N GLY A 129 -1.06 -1.07 7.75
CA GLY A 129 -0.10 -0.94 6.66
C GLY A 129 1.33 -0.87 7.17
N VAL A 130 2.28 -0.75 6.24
CA VAL A 130 3.71 -0.61 6.55
C VAL A 130 4.35 0.45 5.67
N VAL A 131 5.27 1.22 6.25
CA VAL A 131 6.07 2.25 5.58
C VAL A 131 7.53 2.14 5.99
N THR A 132 8.43 2.79 5.25
CA THR A 132 9.83 2.98 5.66
C THR A 132 10.08 4.40 6.17
N VAL A 133 10.74 4.47 7.32
CA VAL A 133 11.17 5.72 7.95
C VAL A 133 12.69 5.85 7.87
N GLN A 134 13.20 7.03 7.53
CA GLN A 134 14.61 7.35 7.42
C GLN A 134 14.88 8.73 8.05
N ASP A 135 16.01 8.88 8.73
CA ASP A 135 16.33 10.13 9.43
C ASP A 135 16.73 11.26 8.49
N ASN A 136 17.37 10.90 7.38
CA ASN A 136 17.76 11.78 6.29
C ASN A 136 18.03 10.92 5.05
N PRO A 137 18.30 11.50 3.86
CA PRO A 137 18.49 10.74 2.61
C PRO A 137 19.64 9.73 2.60
N SER A 138 20.61 9.87 3.52
CA SER A 138 21.75 8.97 3.62
C SER A 138 21.63 7.97 4.77
N ALA A 139 20.58 8.08 5.59
CA ALA A 139 20.36 7.19 6.73
C ALA A 139 19.74 5.85 6.29
N PRO A 140 19.95 4.77 7.06
CA PRO A 140 19.25 3.52 6.85
C PRO A 140 17.74 3.69 6.95
N GLN A 141 17.03 3.05 6.03
CA GLN A 141 15.58 2.93 6.08
C GLN A 141 15.18 1.88 7.13
N ARG A 142 14.09 2.16 7.86
CA ARG A 142 13.57 1.29 8.92
C ARG A 142 12.09 1.04 8.70
N PRO A 143 11.61 -0.23 8.69
CA PRO A 143 10.19 -0.52 8.63
C PRO A 143 9.44 -0.05 9.87
N TYR A 144 8.26 0.54 9.64
CA TYR A 144 7.26 0.88 10.65
C TYR A 144 5.94 0.22 10.24
N VAL A 145 5.51 -0.75 11.03
CA VAL A 145 4.36 -1.62 10.75
C VAL A 145 3.23 -1.27 11.69
N PHE A 146 2.12 -0.80 11.14
CA PHE A 146 0.96 -0.37 11.89
C PHE A 146 -0.11 -1.46 11.88
N VAL A 147 -0.63 -1.79 13.06
CA VAL A 147 -1.65 -2.81 13.24
C VAL A 147 -2.70 -2.36 14.25
N ILE A 148 -3.89 -2.95 14.16
CA ILE A 148 -4.96 -2.76 15.13
C ILE A 148 -5.12 -4.04 15.93
N THR A 149 -5.20 -3.92 17.25
CA THR A 149 -5.38 -5.05 18.17
C THR A 149 -6.85 -5.32 18.50
N ASP A 150 -7.11 -6.44 19.16
CA ASP A 150 -8.43 -6.87 19.66
C ASP A 150 -9.11 -5.88 20.62
N ASP A 151 -8.34 -4.98 21.25
CA ASP A 151 -8.81 -3.88 22.08
C ASP A 151 -9.03 -2.56 21.31
N PHE A 152 -9.05 -2.63 19.97
CA PHE A 152 -9.32 -1.51 19.05
C PHE A 152 -8.31 -0.36 19.11
N ARG A 153 -7.07 -0.64 19.55
CA ARG A 153 -5.96 0.33 19.61
C ARG A 153 -5.05 0.19 18.40
N LEU A 154 -4.43 1.30 18.02
CA LEU A 154 -3.37 1.32 17.02
C LEU A 154 -2.03 1.04 17.71
N TRP A 155 -1.25 0.13 17.14
CA TRP A 155 0.11 -0.15 17.56
C TRP A 155 1.07 -0.02 16.39
N VAL A 156 2.32 0.38 16.68
CA VAL A 156 3.40 0.34 15.71
C VAL A 156 4.51 -0.62 16.17
N ASN A 157 4.87 -1.56 15.30
CA ASN A 157 6.07 -2.39 15.42
C ASN A 157 7.14 -1.83 14.50
N TRP A 158 8.30 -1.46 15.03
CA TRP A 158 9.32 -0.75 14.26
C TRP A 158 10.73 -1.23 14.59
N TRP A 159 11.61 -1.17 13.58
CA TRP A 159 13.00 -1.55 13.71
C TRP A 159 13.86 -0.35 14.11
N ASP A 160 14.62 -0.45 15.20
CA ASP A 160 15.49 0.64 15.68
C ASP A 160 16.92 0.62 15.13
N GLY A 161 17.24 -0.36 14.27
CA GLY A 161 18.60 -0.62 13.81
C GLY A 161 19.23 -1.85 14.49
N SER A 162 18.68 -2.30 15.62
CA SER A 162 19.19 -3.40 16.43
C SER A 162 18.14 -4.42 16.85
N LYS A 163 16.92 -3.97 17.13
CA LYS A 163 15.79 -4.80 17.55
C LYS A 163 14.46 -4.21 17.10
N TRP A 164 13.43 -5.05 17.14
CA TRP A 164 12.05 -4.65 16.95
C TRP A 164 11.47 -4.14 18.26
N ASN A 165 10.68 -3.07 18.18
CA ASN A 165 10.01 -2.44 19.30
C ASN A 165 8.53 -2.28 19.01
N TRP A 166 7.70 -2.44 20.04
CA TRP A 166 6.27 -2.14 19.99
C TRP A 166 5.99 -0.83 20.72
N SER A 167 5.11 -0.01 20.17
CA SER A 167 4.65 1.24 20.81
C SER A 167 3.14 1.39 20.66
N ASP A 168 2.44 1.60 21.78
CA ASP A 168 0.99 1.86 21.83
C ASP A 168 0.72 3.29 21.34
N GLN A 169 -0.09 3.42 20.29
CA GLN A 169 -0.56 4.72 19.80
C GLN A 169 -1.94 5.06 20.36
N GLY A 170 -2.54 4.15 21.14
CA GLY A 170 -3.84 4.30 21.76
C GLY A 170 -4.97 4.31 20.73
N THR A 171 -5.99 5.10 21.06
CA THR A 171 -7.12 5.38 20.17
C THR A 171 -7.26 6.89 19.97
N PRO A 172 -7.98 7.31 18.91
CA PRO A 172 -8.41 8.69 18.83
C PRO A 172 -9.23 9.10 20.07
N PRO A 173 -9.14 10.36 20.53
CA PRO A 173 -9.85 10.85 21.71
C PRO A 173 -11.34 10.49 21.72
N SER A 174 -11.78 9.78 22.76
CA SER A 174 -13.17 9.35 22.96
C SER A 174 -13.76 8.48 21.83
N ARG A 175 -12.91 7.80 21.05
CA ARG A 175 -13.30 6.92 19.95
C ARG A 175 -12.63 5.55 20.07
N THR A 176 -13.16 4.59 19.33
CA THR A 176 -12.51 3.30 19.08
C THR A 176 -12.20 3.17 17.59
N ILE A 177 -11.15 2.43 17.25
CA ILE A 177 -10.79 2.20 15.86
C ILE A 177 -11.61 1.04 15.32
N SER A 178 -12.52 1.29 14.38
CA SER A 178 -13.36 0.25 13.81
C SER A 178 -12.61 -0.56 12.75
N ARG A 179 -11.80 0.10 11.92
CA ARG A 179 -11.10 -0.51 10.77
C ARG A 179 -9.91 0.35 10.30
N PRO A 180 -8.91 -0.28 9.67
CA PRO A 180 -7.79 0.42 9.05
C PRO A 180 -8.22 1.18 7.79
N LEU A 181 -7.41 2.18 7.43
CA LEU A 181 -7.52 2.91 6.15
C LEU A 181 -6.23 2.78 5.34
N GLY A 182 -5.08 3.08 5.94
CA GLY A 182 -3.77 2.96 5.30
C GLY A 182 -2.71 3.79 5.99
N VAL A 183 -1.47 3.68 5.52
CA VAL A 183 -0.33 4.44 6.05
C VAL A 183 0.47 5.05 4.91
N THR A 184 1.19 6.13 5.22
CA THR A 184 2.12 6.79 4.28
C THR A 184 3.20 7.52 5.08
N THR A 185 4.16 8.11 4.38
CA THR A 185 5.16 9.01 4.97
C THR A 185 5.14 10.38 4.32
N MET A 186 5.51 11.40 5.08
CA MET A 186 5.69 12.77 4.60
C MET A 186 7.08 13.29 4.94
N ARG A 187 7.62 14.12 4.06
CA ARG A 187 8.83 14.92 4.28
C ARG A 187 8.55 16.40 4.09
N ASP A 188 9.13 17.22 4.96
CA ASP A 188 9.04 18.68 4.83
C ASP A 188 9.92 19.24 3.70
N ASN A 189 11.03 18.57 3.42
CA ASN A 189 11.96 18.90 2.34
C ASN A 189 12.83 17.66 2.03
N PRO A 190 13.66 17.69 0.96
CA PRO A 190 14.45 16.53 0.54
C PRO A 190 15.37 15.95 1.62
N ASN A 191 15.84 16.78 2.56
CA ASN A 191 16.80 16.39 3.60
C ASN A 191 16.15 16.06 4.94
N ALA A 192 14.83 16.17 5.04
CA ALA A 192 14.11 15.95 6.29
C ALA A 192 13.94 14.46 6.62
N PHE A 193 13.73 14.21 7.92
CA PHE A 193 13.20 12.94 8.43
C PHE A 193 11.85 12.60 7.74
N THR A 194 11.66 11.33 7.36
CA THR A 194 10.35 10.87 6.86
C THR A 194 9.40 10.58 8.01
N ARG A 195 8.37 11.40 8.16
CA ARG A 195 7.36 11.25 9.22
C ARG A 195 6.33 10.21 8.82
N PRO A 196 6.08 9.16 9.62
CA PRO A 196 4.99 8.23 9.38
C PRO A 196 3.62 8.83 9.75
N TYR A 197 2.62 8.50 8.93
CA TYR A 197 1.22 8.86 9.12
C TYR A 197 0.39 7.58 8.98
N ALA A 198 -0.45 7.28 9.98
CA ALA A 198 -1.39 6.18 9.95
C ALA A 198 -2.82 6.70 10.02
N PHE A 199 -3.62 6.31 9.04
CA PHE A 199 -5.02 6.69 8.93
C PHE A 199 -5.91 5.51 9.29
N VAL A 200 -6.96 5.81 10.04
CA VAL A 200 -7.92 4.82 10.52
C VAL A 200 -9.34 5.38 10.39
N ILE A 201 -10.32 4.48 10.43
CA ILE A 201 -11.73 4.85 10.50
C ILE A 201 -12.24 4.46 11.89
N THR A 202 -12.97 5.38 12.52
CA THR A 202 -13.52 5.21 13.88
C THR A 202 -14.93 4.64 13.86
N ASP A 203 -15.47 4.33 15.04
CA ASP A 203 -16.84 3.81 15.25
C ASP A 203 -17.94 4.74 14.70
N ASP A 204 -17.67 6.04 14.63
CA ASP A 204 -18.57 7.04 14.02
C ASP A 204 -18.34 7.24 12.51
N SER A 205 -17.60 6.34 11.86
CA SER A 205 -17.34 6.36 10.41
C SER A 205 -16.64 7.64 9.93
N ARG A 206 -15.75 8.22 10.75
CA ARG A 206 -14.88 9.34 10.41
C ARG A 206 -13.44 8.88 10.23
N VAL A 207 -12.66 9.64 9.47
CA VAL A 207 -11.23 9.44 9.30
C VAL A 207 -10.47 10.15 10.41
N TRP A 208 -9.54 9.44 11.02
CA TRP A 208 -8.57 10.00 11.95
C TRP A 208 -7.16 9.69 11.47
N VAL A 209 -6.23 10.58 11.80
CA VAL A 209 -4.80 10.38 11.53
C VAL A 209 -4.02 10.37 12.84
N ASN A 210 -3.13 9.38 12.97
CA ASN A 210 -2.06 9.33 13.94
C ASN A 210 -0.73 9.63 13.23
N TRP A 211 0.03 10.60 13.73
CA TRP A 211 1.28 11.00 13.07
C TRP A 211 2.33 11.48 14.06
N TRP A 212 3.59 11.33 13.67
CA TRP A 212 4.75 11.77 14.46
C TRP A 212 5.16 13.19 14.06
N ASP A 213 5.22 14.10 15.03
CA ASP A 213 5.59 15.52 14.78
C ASP A 213 7.09 15.82 14.89
N GLY A 214 7.92 14.81 15.16
CA GLY A 214 9.33 14.97 15.49
C GLY A 214 9.63 14.79 16.98
N SER A 215 8.63 14.90 17.84
CA SER A 215 8.76 14.83 19.30
C SER A 215 7.74 13.91 19.98
N LYS A 216 6.53 13.82 19.45
CA LYS A 216 5.43 13.02 19.97
C LYS A 216 4.47 12.58 18.87
N TRP A 217 3.68 11.58 19.20
CA TRP A 217 2.55 11.16 18.39
C TRP A 217 1.31 12.01 18.68
N ASN A 218 0.58 12.35 17.62
CA ASN A 218 -0.63 13.17 17.71
C ASN A 218 -1.77 12.50 16.97
N TRP A 219 -2.99 12.69 17.49
CA TRP A 219 -4.24 12.32 16.81
C TRP A 219 -4.95 13.58 16.30
N SER A 220 -5.52 13.50 15.10
CA SER A 220 -6.34 14.58 14.54
C SER A 220 -7.53 14.02 13.76
N ASP A 221 -8.73 14.55 14.03
CA ASP A 221 -9.97 14.23 13.33
C ASP A 221 -9.96 14.88 11.95
N GLN A 222 -10.10 14.08 10.91
CA GLN A 222 -10.20 14.55 9.52
C GLN A 222 -11.65 14.62 9.05
N GLY A 223 -12.59 14.18 9.87
CA GLY A 223 -13.99 14.15 9.59
C GLY A 223 -14.38 13.08 8.58
N ALA A 224 -15.47 13.37 7.88
CA ALA A 224 -15.98 12.57 6.79
C ALA A 224 -16.41 13.54 5.67
N PRO A 225 -16.54 13.07 4.42
CA PRO A 225 -17.16 13.88 3.38
C PRO A 225 -18.56 14.34 3.82
N SER A 226 -18.96 15.53 3.38
CA SER A 226 -20.23 16.16 3.82
C SER A 226 -21.42 15.23 3.59
N GLY A 227 -22.11 14.88 4.68
CA GLY A 227 -23.29 14.00 4.66
C GLY A 227 -23.00 12.53 4.35
N GLN A 228 -21.74 12.12 4.23
CA GLN A 228 -21.38 10.78 3.79
C GLN A 228 -20.43 10.08 4.77
N PRO A 229 -20.94 9.19 5.64
CA PRO A 229 -20.09 8.38 6.50
C PRO A 229 -19.14 7.50 5.68
N VAL A 230 -17.92 7.32 6.19
CA VAL A 230 -16.87 6.54 5.53
C VAL A 230 -17.08 5.05 5.81
N LYS A 231 -17.21 4.27 4.73
CA LYS A 231 -17.41 2.82 4.77
C LYS A 231 -16.07 2.08 4.81
N LYS A 232 -15.11 2.47 3.97
CA LYS A 232 -13.79 1.84 3.89
C LYS A 232 -12.70 2.73 3.32
N GLY A 233 -11.44 2.38 3.58
CA GLY A 233 -10.28 2.97 2.91
C GLY A 233 -10.11 2.44 1.48
N ALA A 234 -9.59 3.30 0.60
CA ALA A 234 -9.13 2.93 -0.73
C ALA A 234 -7.60 3.02 -0.87
N GLY A 235 -6.96 3.84 -0.03
CA GLY A 235 -5.51 3.92 0.08
C GLY A 235 -5.04 5.29 0.54
N VAL A 236 -3.77 5.40 0.88
CA VAL A 236 -3.13 6.63 1.32
C VAL A 236 -1.80 6.79 0.61
N ILE A 237 -1.53 7.99 0.12
CA ILE A 237 -0.28 8.32 -0.55
C ILE A 237 0.20 9.71 -0.16
N SER A 238 1.46 9.99 -0.45
CA SER A 238 2.03 11.34 -0.41
C SER A 238 2.17 11.91 -1.81
N VAL A 239 1.93 13.22 -1.94
CA VAL A 239 2.05 13.98 -3.17
C VAL A 239 2.95 15.20 -2.92
N GLN A 240 3.77 15.57 -3.89
CA GLN A 240 4.65 16.74 -3.84
C GLN A 240 4.55 17.53 -5.15
N ASP A 241 4.66 18.86 -5.03
CA ASP A 241 4.54 19.76 -6.19
C ASP A 241 5.75 19.75 -7.10
N ASN A 242 6.93 19.50 -6.53
CA ASN A 242 8.21 19.35 -7.21
C ASN A 242 9.19 18.63 -6.26
N PRO A 243 10.41 18.26 -6.67
CA PRO A 243 11.37 17.49 -5.86
C PRO A 243 11.70 18.09 -4.51
N THR A 244 11.63 19.42 -4.39
CA THR A 244 12.04 20.17 -3.20
C THR A 244 10.88 20.59 -2.31
N ALA A 245 9.64 20.40 -2.78
CA ALA A 245 8.43 20.77 -2.05
C ALA A 245 8.17 19.82 -0.87
N VAL A 246 7.44 20.34 0.11
CA VAL A 246 6.83 19.53 1.17
C VAL A 246 5.87 18.50 0.57
N GLU A 247 5.96 17.27 1.07
CA GLU A 247 5.01 16.20 0.75
C GLU A 247 3.70 16.40 1.53
N ARG A 248 2.59 16.07 0.88
CA ARG A 248 1.23 16.26 1.39
C ARG A 248 0.43 14.97 1.28
N PRO A 249 -0.34 14.59 2.32
CA PRO A 249 -1.17 13.41 2.29
C PRO A 249 -2.39 13.57 1.37
N TYR A 250 -2.67 12.50 0.63
CA TYR A 250 -3.94 12.26 -0.05
C TYR A 250 -4.50 10.94 0.46
N VAL A 251 -5.72 11.00 1.00
CA VAL A 251 -6.40 9.90 1.66
C VAL A 251 -7.65 9.59 0.87
N PHE A 252 -7.70 8.39 0.28
CA PHE A 252 -8.83 7.97 -0.53
C PHE A 252 -9.72 7.03 0.26
N VAL A 253 -11.02 7.29 0.22
CA VAL A 253 -12.02 6.53 0.97
C VAL A 253 -13.24 6.27 0.12
N GLN A 254 -13.96 5.22 0.49
CA GLN A 254 -15.27 4.93 -0.04
C GLN A 254 -16.35 5.29 0.98
N GLY A 255 -17.38 6.01 0.53
CA GLY A 255 -18.61 6.23 1.30
C GLY A 255 -19.52 5.00 1.31
N TYR A 256 -20.50 4.98 2.21
CA TYR A 256 -21.60 4.01 2.17
C TYR A 256 -22.47 4.10 0.91
N ASP A 257 -22.46 5.24 0.20
CA ASP A 257 -23.06 5.39 -1.13
C ASP A 257 -22.24 4.75 -2.26
N SER A 258 -21.16 4.04 -1.90
CA SER A 258 -20.25 3.34 -2.80
C SER A 258 -19.50 4.24 -3.80
N LYS A 259 -19.29 5.51 -3.44
CA LYS A 259 -18.47 6.45 -4.22
C LYS A 259 -17.13 6.73 -3.57
N LEU A 260 -16.19 7.17 -4.40
CA LEU A 260 -14.84 7.56 -4.01
C LEU A 260 -14.83 9.03 -3.57
N TYR A 261 -14.11 9.28 -2.48
CA TYR A 261 -13.81 10.61 -1.95
C TYR A 261 -12.32 10.72 -1.66
N VAL A 262 -11.80 11.93 -1.75
CA VAL A 262 -10.43 12.25 -1.35
C VAL A 262 -10.44 13.30 -0.25
N ASN A 263 -9.63 13.06 0.77
CA ASN A 263 -9.24 14.04 1.77
C ASN A 263 -7.76 14.38 1.60
N TRP A 264 -7.42 15.66 1.49
CA TRP A 264 -6.04 16.08 1.27
C TRP A 264 -5.72 17.37 2.01
N TRP A 265 -4.43 17.54 2.31
CA TRP A 265 -3.88 18.76 2.89
C TRP A 265 -3.41 19.71 1.80
N ASP A 266 -3.87 20.96 1.81
CA ASP A 266 -3.49 21.98 0.82
C ASP A 266 -2.32 22.88 1.27
N GLY A 267 -1.72 22.60 2.44
CA GLY A 267 -0.71 23.46 3.07
C GLY A 267 -1.26 24.33 4.20
N ALA A 268 -2.57 24.54 4.27
CA ALA A 268 -3.23 25.37 5.26
C ALA A 268 -4.40 24.67 5.97
N LYS A 269 -5.16 23.85 5.25
CA LYS A 269 -6.31 23.11 5.76
C LYS A 269 -6.51 21.78 5.06
N TRP A 270 -7.29 20.93 5.71
CA TRP A 270 -7.81 19.70 5.13
C TRP A 270 -9.03 20.01 4.28
N ASN A 271 -9.10 19.36 3.12
CA ASN A 271 -10.20 19.50 2.18
C ASN A 271 -10.80 18.13 1.87
N TRP A 272 -12.09 18.12 1.52
CA TRP A 272 -12.80 16.94 1.04
C TRP A 272 -13.33 17.20 -0.37
N SER A 273 -13.24 16.21 -1.24
CA SER A 273 -13.79 16.30 -2.59
C SER A 273 -14.33 14.94 -3.02
N ALA A 274 -15.55 14.96 -3.54
CA ALA A 274 -16.18 13.78 -4.13
C ALA A 274 -15.55 13.52 -5.50
N GLN A 275 -15.03 12.31 -5.68
CA GLN A 275 -14.57 11.82 -6.99
C GLN A 275 -15.68 11.05 -7.71
N GLY A 276 -16.76 10.73 -6.99
CA GLY A 276 -17.90 10.01 -7.53
C GLY A 276 -17.53 8.55 -7.78
N ALA A 277 -18.08 8.00 -8.85
CA ALA A 277 -17.80 6.64 -9.27
C ALA A 277 -17.75 6.58 -10.79
N PRO A 278 -16.98 5.64 -11.37
CA PRO A 278 -16.77 5.59 -12.81
C PRO A 278 -18.09 5.36 -13.52
N SER A 279 -18.44 6.23 -14.48
CA SER A 279 -19.65 6.10 -15.31
C SER A 279 -20.95 5.88 -14.53
N GLY A 280 -21.06 6.43 -13.30
CA GLY A 280 -22.25 6.27 -12.45
C GLY A 280 -22.44 4.86 -11.86
N ARG A 281 -21.41 4.00 -11.91
CA ARG A 281 -21.39 2.66 -11.30
C ARG A 281 -21.28 2.73 -9.77
N LEU A 282 -21.44 1.60 -9.10
CA LEU A 282 -21.01 1.45 -7.71
C LEU A 282 -19.57 0.93 -7.65
N ILE A 283 -18.78 1.45 -6.72
CA ILE A 283 -17.47 0.86 -6.41
C ILE A 283 -17.71 -0.34 -5.47
N LEU A 284 -17.17 -1.51 -5.80
CA LEU A 284 -17.21 -2.68 -4.93
C LEU A 284 -15.97 -2.74 -4.04
N ASP A 285 -14.80 -2.55 -4.63
CA ASP A 285 -13.53 -2.61 -3.90
C ASP A 285 -12.44 -1.70 -4.44
N SER A 286 -11.39 -1.55 -3.65
CA SER A 286 -10.21 -0.74 -3.98
C SER A 286 -9.03 -1.66 -4.17
N VAL A 287 -8.31 -1.49 -5.28
CA VAL A 287 -7.09 -2.24 -5.58
C VAL A 287 -5.88 -1.56 -4.94
N GLY A 288 -5.87 -0.23 -4.90
CA GLY A 288 -4.82 0.52 -4.23
C GLY A 288 -4.60 1.89 -4.84
N THR A 289 -3.66 2.62 -4.25
CA THR A 289 -3.31 3.99 -4.62
C THR A 289 -1.83 4.12 -4.86
N VAL A 290 -1.45 4.90 -5.86
CA VAL A 290 -0.04 5.17 -6.16
C VAL A 290 0.20 6.63 -6.50
N THR A 291 1.42 7.08 -6.22
CA THR A 291 1.92 8.37 -6.66
C THR A 291 2.86 8.19 -7.84
N MET A 292 2.60 8.93 -8.90
CA MET A 292 3.26 8.84 -10.20
C MET A 292 4.02 10.12 -10.55
N LYS A 293 5.18 10.01 -11.18
CA LYS A 293 5.95 11.13 -11.71
C LYS A 293 6.24 10.91 -13.19
N ASP A 294 5.98 11.92 -14.01
CA ASP A 294 6.29 11.89 -15.45
C ASP A 294 7.80 11.99 -15.70
N ASP A 295 8.53 12.67 -14.81
CA ASP A 295 9.98 12.75 -14.75
C ASP A 295 10.42 13.12 -13.33
N PRO A 296 11.73 13.07 -13.00
CA PRO A 296 12.21 13.35 -11.64
C PRO A 296 11.82 14.70 -11.07
N ASN A 297 11.60 15.70 -11.91
CA ASN A 297 11.30 17.08 -11.56
C ASN A 297 9.80 17.43 -11.61
N ALA A 298 8.95 16.50 -12.06
CA ALA A 298 7.52 16.73 -12.18
C ALA A 298 6.80 16.77 -10.83
N PHE A 299 5.65 17.47 -10.82
CA PHE A 299 4.61 17.26 -9.81
C PHE A 299 4.22 15.78 -9.78
N SER A 300 3.98 15.25 -8.59
CA SER A 300 3.62 13.85 -8.43
C SER A 300 2.10 13.64 -8.45
N ARG A 301 1.59 12.85 -9.38
CA ARG A 301 0.16 12.63 -9.60
C ARG A 301 -0.40 11.47 -8.78
N PRO A 302 -1.50 11.66 -8.05
CA PRO A 302 -2.22 10.56 -7.42
C PRO A 302 -3.04 9.74 -8.43
N TYR A 303 -3.00 8.42 -8.26
CA TYR A 303 -3.83 7.44 -8.97
C TYR A 303 -4.50 6.51 -7.96
N VAL A 304 -5.77 6.18 -8.20
CA VAL A 304 -6.57 5.27 -7.38
C VAL A 304 -7.19 4.23 -8.30
N PHE A 305 -6.96 2.96 -7.99
CA PHE A 305 -7.52 1.83 -8.73
C PHE A 305 -8.66 1.20 -7.94
N VAL A 306 -9.79 0.98 -8.59
CA VAL A 306 -11.01 0.43 -7.98
C VAL A 306 -11.66 -0.61 -8.88
N ILE A 307 -12.46 -1.48 -8.27
CA ILE A 307 -13.28 -2.48 -8.95
C ILE A 307 -14.74 -1.99 -8.90
N GLY A 308 -15.38 -1.91 -10.06
CA GLY A 308 -16.80 -1.56 -10.18
C GLY A 308 -17.74 -2.76 -9.93
N ASP A 309 -19.03 -2.48 -9.80
CA ASP A 309 -20.09 -3.50 -9.70
C ASP A 309 -20.20 -4.45 -10.90
N ASP A 310 -19.59 -4.09 -12.02
CA ASP A 310 -19.47 -4.92 -13.21
C ASP A 310 -18.18 -5.74 -13.25
N SER A 311 -17.47 -5.86 -12.11
CA SER A 311 -16.24 -6.65 -11.94
C SER A 311 -15.10 -6.21 -12.88
N LYS A 312 -15.03 -4.91 -13.20
CA LYS A 312 -13.96 -4.31 -14.00
C LYS A 312 -13.11 -3.35 -13.20
N LEU A 313 -11.87 -3.21 -13.65
CA LEU A 313 -10.91 -2.25 -13.12
C LEU A 313 -11.15 -0.86 -13.71
N TYR A 314 -11.12 0.13 -12.84
CA TYR A 314 -11.17 1.55 -13.17
C TYR A 314 -10.05 2.27 -12.46
N VAL A 315 -9.62 3.38 -13.06
CA VAL A 315 -8.64 4.28 -12.46
C VAL A 315 -9.21 5.70 -12.39
N ASN A 316 -9.05 6.32 -11.22
CA ASN A 316 -9.24 7.75 -11.01
C ASN A 316 -7.88 8.41 -10.80
N TRP A 317 -7.60 9.49 -11.51
CA TRP A 317 -6.30 10.18 -11.39
C TRP A 317 -6.44 11.68 -11.56
N TRP A 318 -5.47 12.40 -11.00
CA TRP A 318 -5.33 13.84 -11.19
C TRP A 318 -4.28 14.13 -12.28
N ASP A 319 -4.65 14.91 -13.28
CA ASP A 319 -3.76 15.25 -14.40
C ASP A 319 -2.99 16.57 -14.20
N GLY A 320 -3.17 17.24 -13.05
CA GLY A 320 -2.65 18.58 -12.79
C GLY A 320 -3.71 19.69 -12.88
N LYS A 321 -4.87 19.40 -13.48
CA LYS A 321 -5.98 20.34 -13.69
C LYS A 321 -7.33 19.79 -13.27
N ALA A 322 -7.59 18.51 -13.52
CA ALA A 322 -8.84 17.85 -13.25
C ALA A 322 -8.64 16.40 -12.81
N TRP A 323 -9.65 15.90 -12.10
CA TRP A 323 -9.80 14.48 -11.81
C TRP A 323 -10.47 13.80 -12.99
N ASN A 324 -9.91 12.67 -13.40
CA ASN A 324 -10.36 11.90 -14.55
C ASN A 324 -10.70 10.47 -14.14
N TRP A 325 -11.59 9.83 -14.89
CA TRP A 325 -11.92 8.41 -14.78
C TRP A 325 -11.66 7.71 -16.10
N ALA A 326 -11.13 6.49 -16.03
CA ALA A 326 -10.95 5.63 -17.20
C ALA A 326 -11.21 4.17 -16.83
N ALA A 327 -11.94 3.48 -17.70
CA ALA A 327 -12.12 2.05 -17.62
C ALA A 327 -10.86 1.34 -18.13
N GLN A 328 -10.33 0.43 -17.33
CA GLN A 328 -9.26 -0.49 -17.73
C GLN A 328 -9.80 -1.86 -18.17
N GLY A 329 -11.08 -2.10 -17.89
CA GLY A 329 -11.77 -3.32 -18.27
C GLY A 329 -11.38 -4.49 -17.37
N THR A 330 -11.26 -5.66 -17.97
CA THR A 330 -10.91 -6.91 -17.32
C THR A 330 -9.97 -7.68 -18.25
N PRO A 331 -9.13 -8.59 -17.74
CA PRO A 331 -8.42 -9.55 -18.59
C PRO A 331 -9.39 -10.29 -19.53
N ALA A 332 -8.92 -10.64 -20.72
CA ALA A 332 -9.75 -11.26 -21.74
C ALA A 332 -10.38 -12.58 -21.23
N GLY A 333 -11.72 -12.67 -21.28
CA GLY A 333 -12.44 -13.87 -20.86
C GLY A 333 -12.50 -14.10 -19.34
N ARG A 334 -12.09 -13.13 -18.52
CA ARG A 334 -12.10 -13.22 -17.06
C ARG A 334 -12.96 -12.14 -16.42
N VAL A 335 -13.34 -12.34 -15.16
CA VAL A 335 -13.88 -11.29 -14.30
C VAL A 335 -12.93 -11.03 -13.14
N ILE A 336 -12.83 -9.78 -12.70
CA ILE A 336 -12.03 -9.46 -11.52
C ILE A 336 -12.88 -9.78 -10.29
N GLU A 337 -12.46 -10.79 -9.54
CA GLU A 337 -13.17 -11.26 -8.37
C GLU A 337 -12.71 -10.54 -7.09
N ARG A 338 -11.41 -10.29 -6.98
CA ARG A 338 -10.77 -9.79 -5.76
C ARG A 338 -9.76 -8.68 -6.05
N PRO A 339 -9.67 -7.65 -5.19
CA PRO A 339 -8.65 -6.62 -5.31
C PRO A 339 -7.26 -7.19 -5.05
N GLY A 340 -6.24 -6.50 -5.55
CA GLY A 340 -4.85 -6.78 -5.24
C GLY A 340 -4.12 -5.57 -4.67
N GLU A 341 -3.05 -5.15 -5.35
CA GLU A 341 -2.18 -4.03 -4.94
C GLU A 341 -1.89 -3.13 -6.13
N ALA A 342 -1.46 -1.89 -5.86
CA ALA A 342 -0.94 -1.00 -6.89
C ALA A 342 0.47 -0.51 -6.52
N ILE A 343 1.38 -0.48 -7.50
CA ILE A 343 2.74 0.07 -7.36
C ILE A 343 3.09 0.91 -8.59
N THR A 344 4.19 1.66 -8.50
CA THR A 344 4.81 2.30 -9.66
C THR A 344 6.14 1.65 -9.99
N VAL A 345 6.41 1.52 -11.29
CA VAL A 345 7.67 0.99 -11.83
C VAL A 345 8.30 2.06 -12.71
N GLN A 346 9.61 2.25 -12.58
CA GLN A 346 10.42 3.19 -13.32
C GLN A 346 11.59 2.46 -14.00
N ASP A 347 11.78 2.67 -15.30
CA ASP A 347 12.77 1.91 -16.09
C ASP A 347 14.21 2.39 -15.90
N ASN A 348 14.38 3.64 -15.50
CA ASN A 348 15.65 4.24 -15.06
C ASN A 348 15.34 5.55 -14.32
N PRO A 349 16.31 6.17 -13.61
CA PRO A 349 16.04 7.35 -12.80
C PRO A 349 15.41 8.53 -13.53
N ASN A 350 15.56 8.63 -14.85
CA ASN A 350 15.03 9.74 -15.66
C ASN A 350 13.74 9.38 -16.42
N ALA A 351 13.30 8.12 -16.37
CA ALA A 351 12.10 7.67 -17.07
C ALA A 351 10.83 8.09 -16.32
N ALA A 352 9.74 8.23 -17.08
CA ALA A 352 8.40 8.30 -16.50
C ALA A 352 8.12 7.04 -15.68
N GLN A 353 7.51 7.25 -14.51
CA GLN A 353 6.95 6.14 -13.75
C GLN A 353 5.73 5.58 -14.48
N ARG A 354 5.39 4.32 -14.20
CA ARG A 354 4.26 3.62 -14.80
C ARG A 354 3.50 2.88 -13.71
N PRO A 355 2.17 2.98 -13.65
CA PRO A 355 1.39 2.27 -12.65
C PRO A 355 1.24 0.80 -13.06
N TYR A 356 1.26 -0.06 -12.04
CA TYR A 356 0.98 -1.48 -12.13
C TYR A 356 -0.14 -1.75 -11.11
N ALA A 357 -1.29 -2.22 -11.58
CA ALA A 357 -2.43 -2.60 -10.75
C ALA A 357 -2.63 -4.12 -10.83
N PHE A 358 -2.38 -4.80 -9.74
CA PHE A 358 -2.55 -6.23 -9.60
C PHE A 358 -3.96 -6.55 -9.10
N VAL A 359 -4.58 -7.55 -9.69
CA VAL A 359 -5.92 -8.03 -9.32
C VAL A 359 -5.96 -9.55 -9.40
N ILE A 360 -6.98 -10.16 -8.81
CA ILE A 360 -7.17 -11.61 -8.82
C ILE A 360 -8.47 -11.93 -9.53
N THR A 361 -8.41 -12.83 -10.50
CA THR A 361 -9.55 -13.25 -11.31
C THR A 361 -10.28 -14.45 -10.72
N ASP A 362 -11.43 -14.79 -11.31
CA ASP A 362 -12.33 -15.88 -10.91
C ASP A 362 -11.69 -17.28 -10.91
N ASP A 363 -10.60 -17.46 -11.66
CA ASP A 363 -9.77 -18.66 -11.68
C ASP A 363 -8.65 -18.66 -10.63
N SER A 364 -8.59 -17.64 -9.78
CA SER A 364 -7.55 -17.41 -8.78
C SER A 364 -6.16 -17.17 -9.36
N ASP A 365 -6.07 -16.66 -10.59
CA ASP A 365 -4.80 -16.22 -11.17
C ASP A 365 -4.53 -14.74 -10.80
N LEU A 366 -3.24 -14.38 -10.69
CA LEU A 366 -2.82 -13.00 -10.51
C LEU A 366 -2.71 -12.34 -11.88
N GLN A 367 -3.36 -11.20 -12.04
CA GLN A 367 -3.34 -10.42 -13.28
C GLN A 367 -2.77 -9.05 -13.00
N VAL A 368 -2.02 -8.50 -13.95
CA VAL A 368 -1.53 -7.11 -13.86
C VAL A 368 -2.02 -6.27 -15.03
N ASN A 369 -2.61 -5.13 -14.70
CA ASN A 369 -2.89 -4.06 -15.64
C ASN A 369 -1.80 -2.99 -15.49
N TRP A 370 -1.13 -2.64 -16.58
CA TRP A 370 -0.01 -1.69 -16.54
C TRP A 370 0.03 -0.82 -17.80
N TRP A 371 0.66 0.35 -17.68
CA TRP A 371 0.81 1.28 -18.81
C TRP A 371 2.12 1.05 -19.56
N SER A 372 2.02 0.69 -20.85
CA SER A 372 3.16 0.57 -21.76
C SER A 372 3.61 1.94 -22.27
N LEU A 373 4.93 2.12 -22.46
CA LEU A 373 5.48 3.29 -23.13
C LEU A 373 5.62 3.03 -24.64
N PRO A 374 5.60 4.08 -25.48
CA PRO A 374 5.72 3.98 -26.94
C PRO A 374 6.94 3.22 -27.45
#